data_AF-A0A3G6K2F6-F1
#
_entry.id   AF-A0A3G6K2F6-F1
#
_cell.length_a   1.000
_cell.length_b   1.000
_cell.length_c   1.000
_cell.angle_alpha   90.00
_cell.angle_beta   90.00
_cell.angle_gamma   90.00
#
_symmetry.space_group_name_H-M   'P 1'
#
loop_
_entity.id
_entity.type
_entity.pdbx_description
1 polymer ?
#
loop_
_entity_poly.entity_id
_entity_poly.type
_entity_poly.pdbx_seq_one_letter_code
_entity_poly.pdbx_strand_id
1 'polypeptide(L)'
;MIVGGYGIFYAYKENDQQKSSTKAVLLNKDFRQSLGFAIDRTNYAAQLNGKESANTAVRNIFVKPDFFQAVKPDFFQADGKDFGTMVMDQLPAYGDEWSGVNLADSQDGLYNPEKAKAEFAKAKEALQAEGVQFPIYLDIPVNQTSKFL
;
A
#
# COMPACT_ATOMS: atom_id res chain seq x y z
N MET A 1 -2.22 -26.12 11.33
CA MET A 1 -1.23 -25.55 10.38
C MET A 1 -1.51 -24.06 10.26
N ILE A 2 -0.95 -23.25 11.17
CA ILE A 2 -0.94 -21.79 11.04
C ILE A 2 0.43 -21.47 10.47
N VAL A 3 0.51 -21.35 9.15
CA VAL A 3 1.70 -20.83 8.49
C VAL A 3 1.58 -19.31 8.52
N GLY A 4 2.62 -18.66 9.02
CA GLY A 4 2.68 -17.22 9.18
C GLY A 4 2.31 -16.47 7.92
N GLY A 5 1.29 -15.62 8.03
CA GLY A 5 0.91 -14.64 7.04
C GLY A 5 0.57 -13.34 7.76
N TYR A 6 1.37 -12.30 7.53
CA TYR A 6 1.06 -10.94 7.95
C TYR A 6 -0.11 -10.46 7.07
N GLY A 7 -1.33 -10.83 7.44
CA GLY A 7 -2.57 -10.48 6.74
C GLY A 7 -3.55 -9.79 7.67
N ILE A 8 -4.45 -8.98 7.10
CA ILE A 8 -5.59 -8.44 7.84
C ILE A 8 -6.66 -9.53 7.88
N PHE A 9 -7.02 -9.97 9.09
CA PHE A 9 -7.95 -11.09 9.26
C PHE A 9 -9.39 -10.58 9.45
N TYR A 10 -10.33 -11.14 8.69
CA TYR A 10 -11.77 -10.86 8.85
C TYR A 10 -12.55 -12.08 9.36
N ALA A 11 -11.93 -13.26 9.43
CA ALA A 11 -12.59 -14.51 9.82
C ALA A 11 -12.90 -14.59 11.34
N TYR A 12 -12.24 -13.77 12.16
CA TYR A 12 -12.37 -13.78 13.63
C TYR A 12 -13.39 -12.79 14.18
N LYS A 13 -14.20 -12.15 13.33
CA LYS A 13 -15.22 -11.19 13.79
C LYS A 13 -16.36 -11.91 14.53
N GLU A 14 -16.91 -11.22 15.52
CA GLU A 14 -17.90 -11.76 16.47
C GLU A 14 -19.21 -12.15 15.78
N ASN A 15 -19.56 -11.45 14.70
CA ASN A 15 -20.78 -11.72 13.94
C ASN A 15 -20.57 -11.61 12.43
N ASP A 16 -21.49 -12.20 11.66
CA ASP A 16 -21.37 -12.29 10.21
C ASP A 16 -21.48 -10.94 9.51
N GLN A 17 -22.19 -9.97 10.10
CA GLN A 17 -22.24 -8.60 9.59
C GLN A 17 -20.86 -7.94 9.63
N GLN A 18 -20.13 -8.08 10.73
CA GLN A 18 -18.76 -7.58 10.85
C GLN A 18 -17.80 -8.30 9.89
N LYS A 19 -17.93 -9.62 9.71
CA LYS A 19 -17.13 -10.38 8.72
C LYS A 19 -17.37 -9.85 7.31
N SER A 20 -18.64 -9.72 6.92
CA SER A 20 -19.04 -9.23 5.60
C SER A 20 -18.57 -7.80 5.37
N SER A 21 -18.78 -6.92 6.34
CA SER A 21 -18.36 -5.51 6.30
C SER A 21 -16.84 -5.39 6.19
N THR A 22 -16.08 -6.13 7.00
CA THR A 22 -14.61 -6.13 6.95
C THR A 22 -14.11 -6.65 5.60
N LYS A 23 -14.73 -7.71 5.06
CA LYS A 23 -14.40 -8.23 3.73
C LYS A 23 -14.68 -7.20 2.63
N ALA A 24 -15.83 -6.54 2.66
CA ALA A 24 -16.19 -5.50 1.68
C ALA A 24 -15.17 -4.36 1.70
N VAL A 25 -14.81 -3.87 2.88
CA VAL A 25 -13.81 -2.81 3.07
C VAL A 25 -12.45 -3.20 2.51
N LEU A 26 -11.96 -4.41 2.80
CA LEU A 26 -10.67 -4.90 2.28
C LEU A 26 -10.68 -5.08 0.74
N LEU A 27 -11.84 -5.37 0.16
CA LEU A 27 -12.04 -5.54 -1.27
C LEU A 27 -12.30 -4.22 -2.02
N ASN A 28 -12.62 -3.13 -1.33
CA ASN A 28 -12.79 -1.81 -1.93
C ASN A 28 -11.43 -1.22 -2.39
N LYS A 29 -11.40 -0.69 -3.63
CA LYS A 29 -10.18 -0.16 -4.27
C LYS A 29 -9.67 1.08 -3.52
N ASP A 30 -10.53 2.05 -3.30
CA ASP A 30 -10.19 3.34 -2.68
C ASP A 30 -9.73 3.15 -1.23
N PHE A 31 -10.31 2.19 -0.50
CA PHE A 31 -9.85 1.83 0.84
C PHE A 31 -8.40 1.29 0.82
N ARG A 32 -8.07 0.40 -0.12
CA ARG A 32 -6.70 -0.10 -0.26
C ARG A 32 -5.73 1.00 -0.69
N GLN A 33 -6.15 1.91 -1.58
CA GLN A 33 -5.33 3.06 -1.97
C GLN A 33 -5.10 4.01 -0.79
N SER A 34 -6.13 4.27 0.02
CA SER A 34 -6.01 5.03 1.26
C SER A 34 -4.92 4.46 2.17
N LEU A 35 -4.93 3.15 2.42
CA LEU A 35 -3.87 2.50 3.20
C LEU A 35 -2.50 2.64 2.53
N GLY A 36 -2.43 2.50 1.20
CA GLY A 36 -1.21 2.68 0.42
C GLY A 36 -0.58 4.07 0.58
N PHE A 37 -1.40 5.12 0.66
CA PHE A 37 -0.95 6.50 0.86
C PHE A 37 -0.75 6.88 2.34
N ALA A 38 -1.35 6.15 3.28
CA ALA A 38 -1.27 6.44 4.72
C ALA A 38 0.00 5.93 5.39
N ILE A 39 0.72 4.98 4.78
CA ILE A 39 1.91 4.37 5.36
C ILE A 39 3.16 5.15 4.94
N ASP A 40 3.85 5.71 5.93
CA ASP A 40 5.21 6.22 5.77
C ASP A 40 6.20 5.05 5.75
N ARG A 41 6.59 4.65 4.55
CA ARG A 41 7.44 3.50 4.27
C ARG A 41 8.86 3.74 4.75
N THR A 42 9.36 4.97 4.71
CA THR A 42 10.69 5.29 5.22
C THR A 42 10.73 5.11 6.73
N ASN A 43 9.76 5.65 7.46
CA ASN A 43 9.67 5.47 8.91
C ASN A 43 9.40 4.02 9.30
N TYR A 44 8.59 3.29 8.52
CA TYR A 44 8.39 1.85 8.73
C TYR A 44 9.69 1.06 8.50
N ALA A 45 10.40 1.33 7.40
CA ALA A 45 11.67 0.69 7.08
C ALA A 45 12.75 1.01 8.13
N ALA A 46 12.76 2.22 8.69
CA ALA A 46 13.68 2.63 9.74
C ALA A 46 13.49 1.84 11.04
N GLN A 47 12.25 1.45 11.37
CA GLN A 47 11.98 0.62 12.54
C GLN A 47 12.56 -0.79 12.41
N LEU A 48 12.66 -1.31 11.18
CA LEU A 48 13.14 -2.67 10.92
C LEU A 48 14.65 -2.72 10.65
N ASN A 49 15.17 -1.73 9.91
CA ASN A 49 16.53 -1.76 9.36
C ASN A 49 17.47 -0.70 9.96
N GLY A 50 16.97 0.14 10.87
CA GLY A 50 17.66 1.33 11.34
C GLY A 50 17.55 2.51 10.36
N LYS A 51 17.70 3.73 10.89
CA LYS A 51 17.52 4.97 10.10
C LYS A 51 18.49 5.07 8.92
N GLU A 52 19.74 4.63 9.09
CA GLU A 52 20.77 4.71 8.06
C GLU A 52 20.47 3.84 6.82
N SER A 53 19.77 2.71 7.01
CA SER A 53 19.44 1.76 5.94
C SER A 53 17.99 1.87 5.45
N ALA A 54 17.19 2.77 6.05
CA ALA A 54 15.76 2.86 5.81
C ALA A 54 15.43 3.09 4.34
N ASN A 55 16.06 4.10 3.73
CA ASN A 55 15.82 4.47 2.34
C ASN A 55 16.16 3.31 1.39
N THR A 56 17.28 2.61 1.58
CA THR A 56 17.67 1.47 0.74
C THR A 56 16.64 0.33 0.74
N ALA A 57 15.89 0.18 1.82
CA ALA A 57 14.84 -0.83 1.96
C ALA A 57 13.46 -0.41 1.41
N VAL A 58 13.25 0.87 1.07
CA VAL A 58 11.97 1.35 0.53
C VAL A 58 11.80 0.93 -0.93
N ARG A 59 10.63 0.37 -1.24
CA ARG A 59 10.21 -0.05 -2.58
C ARG A 59 8.81 0.51 -2.90
N ASN A 60 8.69 1.23 -4.02
CA ASN A 60 7.41 1.79 -4.49
C ASN A 60 6.71 0.88 -5.52
N ILE A 61 7.47 0.07 -6.25
CA ILE A 61 6.98 -0.92 -7.21
C ILE A 61 7.61 -2.29 -6.99
N PHE A 62 6.85 -3.33 -7.35
CA PHE A 62 7.25 -4.73 -7.15
C PHE A 62 8.51 -5.10 -7.95
N VAL A 63 8.55 -4.72 -9.22
CA VAL A 63 9.73 -4.86 -10.08
C VAL A 63 10.64 -3.67 -9.83
N LYS A 64 11.95 -3.90 -9.64
CA LYS A 64 12.91 -2.80 -9.44
C LYS A 64 12.91 -1.90 -10.70
N PRO A 65 12.89 -0.56 -10.59
CA PRO A 65 12.84 0.34 -11.73
C PRO A 65 13.90 0.06 -12.81
N ASP A 66 15.10 -0.34 -12.41
CA ASP A 66 16.26 -0.66 -13.25
C ASP A 66 16.42 -2.16 -13.56
N PHE A 67 15.48 -3.02 -13.10
CA PHE A 67 15.62 -4.49 -13.16
C PHE A 67 16.02 -4.98 -14.55
N PHE A 68 15.38 -4.44 -15.58
CA PHE A 68 15.64 -4.86 -16.95
C PHE A 68 16.94 -4.29 -17.51
N GLN A 69 17.38 -3.11 -17.08
CA GLN A 69 18.68 -2.56 -17.48
C GLN A 69 19.83 -3.46 -16.99
N ALA A 70 19.70 -4.01 -15.78
CA ALA A 70 20.72 -4.89 -15.19
C ALA A 70 20.78 -6.28 -15.86
N VAL A 71 19.67 -6.78 -16.38
CA VAL A 71 19.56 -8.17 -16.91
C VAL A 71 19.66 -8.21 -18.44
N LYS A 72 19.13 -7.20 -19.13
CA LYS A 72 19.29 -7.02 -20.57
C LYS A 72 19.19 -5.53 -20.94
N PRO A 73 20.32 -4.83 -21.11
CA PRO A 73 20.33 -3.39 -21.39
C PRO A 73 19.54 -3.00 -22.65
N ASP A 74 19.38 -3.91 -23.60
CA ASP A 74 18.64 -3.68 -24.85
C ASP A 74 17.13 -4.01 -24.77
N PHE A 75 16.65 -4.60 -23.66
CA PHE A 75 15.34 -5.26 -23.61
C PHE A 75 14.15 -4.32 -23.33
N PHE A 76 14.40 -3.04 -23.07
CA PHE A 76 13.37 -2.01 -22.93
C PHE A 76 13.86 -0.68 -23.51
N GLN A 77 14.11 -0.63 -24.82
CA GLN A 77 14.20 0.63 -25.56
C GLN A 77 12.84 0.98 -26.19
N ALA A 78 11.75 0.93 -25.41
CA ALA A 78 10.59 1.73 -25.78
C ALA A 78 10.93 3.19 -25.42
N ASP A 79 11.32 3.97 -26.42
CA ASP A 79 11.65 5.41 -26.30
C ASP A 79 12.80 5.78 -25.33
N GLY A 80 13.66 4.83 -24.95
CA GLY A 80 14.85 5.07 -24.10
C GLY A 80 14.55 5.30 -22.61
N LYS A 81 13.34 4.99 -22.14
CA LYS A 81 12.94 5.13 -20.73
C LYS A 81 13.21 3.85 -19.94
N ASP A 82 13.42 3.96 -18.64
CA ASP A 82 13.42 2.79 -17.75
C ASP A 82 12.00 2.33 -17.42
N PHE A 83 11.87 1.12 -16.85
CA PHE A 83 10.56 0.53 -16.54
C PHE A 83 9.79 1.38 -15.53
N GLY A 84 10.46 1.93 -14.51
CA GLY A 84 9.82 2.78 -13.52
C GLY A 84 9.22 4.04 -14.14
N THR A 85 9.94 4.65 -15.07
CA THR A 85 9.53 5.85 -15.82
C THR A 85 8.34 5.55 -16.71
N MET A 86 8.35 4.41 -17.44
CA MET A 86 7.20 4.00 -18.25
C MET A 86 5.94 3.80 -17.40
N VAL A 87 6.07 3.20 -16.21
CA VAL A 87 4.92 3.03 -15.29
C VAL A 87 4.44 4.39 -14.76
N MET A 88 5.35 5.27 -14.36
CA MET A 88 5.00 6.62 -13.89
C MET A 88 4.26 7.43 -14.96
N ASP A 89 4.66 7.34 -16.23
CA ASP A 89 3.99 8.03 -17.33
C ASP A 89 2.54 7.54 -17.56
N GLN A 90 2.25 6.28 -17.22
CA GLN A 90 0.91 5.70 -17.36
C GLN A 90 0.02 5.95 -16.14
N LEU A 91 0.60 6.19 -14.96
CA LEU A 91 -0.15 6.35 -13.71
C LEU A 91 -1.30 7.37 -13.78
N PRO A 92 -1.15 8.56 -14.40
CA PRO A 92 -2.25 9.52 -14.50
C PRO A 92 -3.49 8.98 -15.23
N ALA A 93 -3.34 8.02 -16.15
CA ALA A 93 -4.47 7.40 -16.84
C ALA A 93 -5.34 6.52 -15.92
N TYR A 94 -4.84 6.17 -14.73
CA TYR A 94 -5.56 5.34 -13.74
C TYR A 94 -6.29 6.15 -12.67
N GLY A 95 -6.19 7.48 -12.71
CA GLY A 95 -6.92 8.40 -11.83
C GLY A 95 -6.04 9.50 -11.23
N ASP A 96 -6.67 10.61 -10.87
CA ASP A 96 -6.00 11.80 -10.31
C ASP A 96 -5.27 11.52 -8.99
N GLU A 97 -5.67 10.47 -8.27
CA GLU A 97 -5.01 10.05 -7.04
C GLU A 97 -3.54 9.67 -7.26
N TRP A 98 -3.17 9.29 -8.48
CA TRP A 98 -1.80 8.95 -8.85
C TRP A 98 -0.96 10.13 -9.32
N SER A 99 -1.55 11.32 -9.48
CA SER A 99 -0.84 12.52 -9.94
C SER A 99 0.30 12.88 -8.99
N GLY A 100 1.51 13.04 -9.52
CA GLY A 100 2.70 13.37 -8.73
C GLY A 100 3.25 12.24 -7.86
N VAL A 101 2.78 10.99 -8.02
CA VAL A 101 3.41 9.82 -7.41
C VAL A 101 4.76 9.56 -8.06
N ASN A 102 5.80 9.37 -7.23
CA ASN A 102 7.14 9.06 -7.68
C ASN A 102 7.50 7.61 -7.37
N LEU A 103 7.78 6.81 -8.39
CA LEU A 103 8.11 5.38 -8.24
C LEU A 103 9.61 5.10 -8.23
N ALA A 104 10.46 6.14 -8.22
CA ALA A 104 11.90 5.99 -8.06
C ALA A 104 12.22 5.21 -6.77
N ASP A 105 13.29 4.41 -6.82
CA ASP A 105 13.76 3.63 -5.68
C ASP A 105 14.32 4.52 -4.56
N SER A 106 14.38 3.93 -3.36
CA SER A 106 15.04 4.49 -2.19
C SER A 106 14.50 5.83 -1.67
N GLN A 107 13.24 6.10 -1.96
CA GLN A 107 12.46 7.21 -1.41
C GLN A 107 11.00 6.79 -1.28
N ASP A 108 10.27 7.37 -0.33
CA ASP A 108 8.83 7.16 -0.25
C ASP A 108 8.10 8.13 -1.17
N GLY A 109 7.64 7.63 -2.32
CA GLY A 109 6.88 8.45 -3.26
C GLY A 109 5.38 8.19 -3.25
N LEU A 110 4.90 7.42 -2.27
CA LEU A 110 3.48 7.08 -2.10
C LEU A 110 2.88 7.73 -0.86
N TYR A 111 3.64 7.92 0.23
CA TYR A 111 3.10 8.52 1.44
C TYR A 111 2.54 9.94 1.17
N ASN A 112 1.25 10.08 1.39
CA ASN A 112 0.53 11.34 1.23
C ASN A 112 -0.74 11.33 2.10
N PRO A 113 -0.71 11.95 3.29
CA PRO A 113 -1.85 11.97 4.21
C PRO A 113 -3.12 12.61 3.65
N GLU A 114 -2.99 13.57 2.73
CA GLU A 114 -4.14 14.24 2.10
C GLU A 114 -4.85 13.29 1.14
N LYS A 115 -4.09 12.63 0.26
CA LYS A 115 -4.62 11.59 -0.63
C LYS A 115 -5.20 10.42 0.14
N ALA A 116 -4.55 9.99 1.22
CA ALA A 116 -5.07 8.94 2.08
C ALA A 116 -6.47 9.28 2.62
N LYS A 117 -6.64 10.50 3.14
CA LYS A 117 -7.94 10.99 3.62
C LYS A 117 -8.98 11.09 2.52
N ALA A 118 -8.59 11.58 1.34
CA ALA A 118 -9.48 11.70 0.19
C ALA A 118 -10.00 10.32 -0.28
N GLU A 119 -9.10 9.35 -0.45
CA GLU A 119 -9.46 7.98 -0.85
C GLU A 119 -10.27 7.26 0.24
N PHE A 120 -9.97 7.48 1.53
CA PHE A 120 -10.79 6.95 2.61
C PHE A 120 -12.22 7.52 2.59
N ALA A 121 -12.38 8.80 2.28
CA ALA A 121 -13.70 9.42 2.18
C ALA A 121 -14.52 8.82 1.04
N LYS A 122 -13.92 8.66 -0.15
CA LYS A 122 -14.54 7.96 -1.29
C LYS A 122 -14.96 6.53 -0.93
N ALA A 123 -14.04 5.77 -0.33
CA ALA A 123 -14.30 4.40 0.12
C ALA A 123 -15.47 4.34 1.09
N LYS A 124 -15.47 5.22 2.11
CA LYS A 124 -16.50 5.28 3.14
C LYS A 124 -17.88 5.56 2.54
N GLU A 125 -17.97 6.55 1.65
CA GLU A 125 -19.23 6.88 0.96
C GLU A 125 -19.78 5.69 0.18
N ALA A 126 -18.96 5.06 -0.67
CA ALA A 126 -19.36 3.91 -1.47
C ALA A 126 -19.77 2.71 -0.59
N LEU A 127 -18.97 2.39 0.43
CA LEU A 127 -19.23 1.26 1.34
C LEU A 127 -20.50 1.49 2.18
N GLN A 128 -20.76 2.71 2.64
CA GLN A 128 -22.01 3.02 3.35
C GLN A 128 -23.24 2.86 2.46
N ALA A 129 -23.14 3.19 1.16
CA ALA A 129 -24.21 2.94 0.19
C ALA A 129 -24.46 1.42 -0.01
N GLU A 130 -23.44 0.58 0.18
CA GLU A 130 -23.54 -0.88 0.19
C GLU A 130 -23.97 -1.46 1.55
N GLY A 131 -24.31 -0.62 2.53
CA GLY A 131 -24.79 -1.04 3.85
C GLY A 131 -23.69 -1.35 4.87
N VAL A 132 -22.42 -1.08 4.55
CA VAL A 132 -21.30 -1.25 5.50
C VAL A 132 -21.40 -0.20 6.61
N GLN A 133 -21.32 -0.66 7.85
CA GLN A 133 -21.36 0.19 9.04
C GLN A 133 -19.94 0.50 9.54
N PHE A 134 -19.65 1.78 9.77
CA PHE A 134 -18.41 2.24 10.39
C PHE A 134 -18.63 2.52 11.89
N PRO A 135 -17.60 2.39 12.75
CA PRO A 135 -16.21 2.05 12.41
C PRO A 135 -16.01 0.56 12.10
N ILE A 136 -15.06 0.29 11.20
CA ILE A 136 -14.60 -1.07 10.88
C ILE A 136 -13.32 -1.31 11.67
N TYR A 137 -13.29 -2.36 12.48
CA TYR A 137 -12.10 -2.78 13.20
C TYR A 137 -11.30 -3.72 12.31
N LEU A 138 -10.05 -3.37 11.98
CA LEU A 138 -9.15 -4.27 11.27
C LEU A 138 -8.29 -5.03 12.28
N ASP A 139 -8.32 -6.37 12.21
CA ASP A 139 -7.45 -7.20 13.05
C ASP A 139 -6.11 -7.36 12.34
N ILE A 140 -5.12 -6.61 12.82
CA ILE A 140 -3.75 -6.62 12.29
C ILE A 140 -2.86 -7.33 13.30
N PRO A 141 -2.08 -8.35 12.90
CA PRO A 141 -1.12 -8.98 13.80
C PRO A 141 -0.06 -7.94 14.19
N VAL A 142 -0.01 -7.59 15.46
CA VAL A 142 1.05 -6.78 16.05
C VAL A 142 2.10 -7.69 16.66
N ASN A 143 3.37 -7.44 16.37
CA ASN A 143 4.47 -8.15 17.02
C ASN A 143 4.48 -7.74 18.51
N GLN A 144 4.00 -8.63 19.39
CA GLN A 144 3.98 -8.42 20.83
C GLN A 144 5.40 -8.60 21.41
N THR A 145 6.33 -7.71 21.10
CA THR A 145 7.60 -7.61 21.84
C THR A 145 7.52 -6.69 23.06
N SER A 146 6.39 -6.06 23.33
CA SER A 146 6.12 -5.42 24.62
C SER A 146 5.77 -6.48 25.67
N LYS A 147 6.78 -7.18 26.20
CA LYS A 147 6.64 -7.76 27.55
C LYS A 147 6.61 -6.60 28.54
N PHE A 148 5.47 -6.37 29.18
CA PHE A 148 5.49 -5.79 30.51
C PHE A 148 6.14 -6.82 31.45
N LEU A 149 7.34 -6.52 31.90
CA LEU A 149 7.91 -6.93 33.19
C LEU A 149 8.71 -5.76 33.73
#